data_AF-A0A8J4PFL7-F1
#
_entry.id   AF-A0A8J4PFL7-F1
#
_cell.length_a   1.000
_cell.length_b   1.000
_cell.length_c   1.000
_cell.angle_alpha   90.00
_cell.angle_beta   90.00
_cell.angle_gamma   90.00
#
_symmetry.space_group_name_H-M   'P 1'
#
loop_
_entity.id
_entity.type
_entity.pdbx_description
1 polymer ?
#
loop_
_entity_poly.entity_id
_entity_poly.type
_entity_poly.pdbx_seq_one_letter_code
_entity_poly.pdbx_strand_id
1 'polypeptide(L)' 'ARKYTDLKLETETKQQQLALIFMGQSASDIKRKLQKLEGKDSRNLNKMLEVAWK' A
#
# COMPACT_ATOMS: atom_id res chain seq x y z
N ALA A 1 0.72 -4.26 -12.11
CA ALA A 1 2.08 -4.65 -11.68
C ALA A 1 2.62 -5.84 -12.46
N ARG A 2 2.15 -7.08 -12.24
CA ARG A 2 2.75 -8.31 -12.85
C ARG A 2 2.91 -8.31 -14.38
N LYS A 3 2.01 -7.66 -15.12
CA LYS A 3 2.07 -7.57 -16.59
C LYS A 3 3.24 -6.72 -17.11
N TYR A 4 3.68 -5.71 -16.35
CA TYR A 4 4.63 -4.70 -16.81
C TYR A 4 5.85 -4.58 -15.88
N THR A 5 5.95 -5.45 -14.89
CA THR A 5 7.00 -5.40 -13.87
C THR A 5 7.17 -6.79 -13.28
N ASP A 6 8.40 -7.30 -13.27
CA ASP A 6 8.75 -8.61 -12.70
C ASP A 6 8.90 -8.54 -11.16
N LEU A 7 7.91 -7.92 -10.53
CA LEU A 7 7.86 -7.68 -9.10
C LEU A 7 7.46 -8.99 -8.40
N LYS A 8 8.43 -9.88 -8.17
CA LYS A 8 8.29 -10.97 -7.20
C LYS A 8 8.10 -10.35 -5.81
N LEU A 9 6.91 -10.52 -5.21
CA LEU A 9 6.49 -9.86 -3.96
C LEU A 9 6.98 -10.56 -2.69
N GLU A 10 8.06 -11.31 -2.81
CA GLU A 10 8.58 -12.21 -1.78
C GLU A 10 9.42 -11.46 -0.74
N THR A 11 9.85 -10.23 -1.04
CA THR A 11 10.66 -9.42 -0.12
C THR A 11 9.85 -8.31 0.52
N GLU A 12 10.12 -8.06 1.81
CA GLU A 12 9.47 -7.01 2.60
C GLU A 12 9.61 -5.62 1.95
N THR A 13 10.78 -5.31 1.39
CA THR A 13 11.03 -4.03 0.70
C THR A 13 10.11 -3.84 -0.52
N LYS A 14 9.86 -4.90 -1.29
CA LYS A 14 8.95 -4.82 -2.45
C LYS A 14 7.49 -4.69 -2.03
N GLN A 15 7.11 -5.29 -0.91
CA GLN A 15 5.78 -5.10 -0.31
C GLN A 15 5.59 -3.65 0.18
N GLN A 16 6.61 -3.04 0.78
CA GLN A 16 6.59 -1.64 1.17
C GLN A 16 6.49 -0.70 -0.04
N GLN A 17 7.21 -0.99 -1.14
CA GLN A 17 7.05 -0.24 -2.40
C GLN A 17 5.63 -0.32 -2.95
N LEU A 18 5.01 -1.51 -2.94
CA LEU A 18 3.62 -1.65 -3.34
C LEU A 18 2.66 -0.88 -2.42
N ALA A 19 2.90 -0.84 -1.11
CA ALA A 19 2.10 -0.05 -0.18
C ALA A 19 2.14 1.45 -0.54
N LEU A 20 3.33 1.97 -0.86
CA LEU A 20 3.49 3.36 -1.30
C LEU A 20 2.76 3.64 -2.63
N ILE A 21 2.86 2.73 -3.60
CA ILE A 21 2.15 2.85 -4.88
C ILE A 21 0.63 2.82 -4.63
N PHE A 22 0.15 1.88 -3.82
CA PHE A 22 -1.26 1.74 -3.50
C PHE A 22 -1.82 3.03 -2.88
N MET A 23 -1.15 3.59 -1.87
CA MET A 23 -1.54 4.85 -1.24
C MET A 23 -1.51 6.04 -2.22
N GLY A 24 -0.50 6.09 -3.09
CA GLY A 24 -0.35 7.15 -4.08
C GLY A 24 -1.45 7.15 -5.15
N GLN A 25 -1.92 5.97 -5.54
CA GLN A 25 -2.92 5.75 -6.60
C GLN A 25 -4.36 5.57 -6.07
N SER A 26 -4.54 5.50 -4.76
CA SER A 26 -5.86 5.42 -4.13
C SER A 26 -6.68 6.70 -4.35
N ALA A 27 -8.02 6.55 -4.34
CA ALA A 27 -8.94 7.68 -4.39
C ALA A 27 -8.68 8.68 -3.25
N SER A 28 -9.01 9.96 -3.45
CA SER A 28 -8.62 11.07 -2.57
C SER A 28 -9.03 10.88 -1.11
N ASP A 29 -10.24 10.36 -0.88
CA ASP A 29 -10.82 10.05 0.42
C ASP A 29 -10.14 8.84 1.07
N ILE A 30 -9.92 7.77 0.31
CA ILE A 30 -9.18 6.58 0.77
C ILE A 30 -7.74 6.97 1.12
N LYS A 31 -7.04 7.71 0.26
CA LYS A 31 -5.68 8.20 0.49
C LYS A 31 -5.59 9.00 1.78
N ARG A 32 -6.53 9.93 2.03
CA ARG A 32 -6.58 10.70 3.28
C ARG A 32 -6.82 9.82 4.51
N LYS A 33 -7.58 8.72 4.37
CA LYS A 33 -7.77 7.72 5.43
C LYS A 33 -6.48 6.94 5.70
N LEU A 34 -5.78 6.50 4.65
CA LEU A 34 -4.52 5.76 4.74
C LEU A 34 -3.38 6.61 5.31
N GLN A 35 -3.33 7.90 5.00
CA GLN A 35 -2.33 8.83 5.53
C GLN A 35 -2.38 9.01 7.06
N LYS A 36 -3.47 8.58 7.71
CA LYS A 36 -3.60 8.58 9.17
C LYS A 36 -2.97 7.35 9.83
N LEU A 37 -2.52 6.36 9.05
CA LEU A 37 -1.78 5.22 9.58
C LEU A 37 -0.38 5.69 10.00
N GLU A 38 0.04 5.30 11.20
CA GLU A 38 1.32 5.69 11.77
C GLU A 38 2.30 4.51 11.84
N GLY A 39 3.60 4.82 11.98
CA GLY A 39 4.64 3.82 12.23
C GLY A 39 4.71 2.74 11.15
N LYS A 40 4.79 1.48 11.58
CA LYS A 40 4.92 0.32 10.68
C LYS A 40 3.68 0.09 9.80
N ASP A 41 2.51 0.54 10.24
CA ASP A 41 1.26 0.36 9.51
C ASP A 41 1.17 1.27 8.27
N SER A 42 1.84 2.42 8.31
CA SER A 42 1.94 3.37 7.18
C SER A 42 2.62 2.82 5.92
N ARG A 43 3.25 1.63 6.02
CA ARG A 43 3.91 0.95 4.90
C ARG A 43 3.53 -0.54 4.80
N ASN A 44 2.50 -0.97 5.53
CA ASN A 44 2.01 -2.34 5.49
C ASN A 44 0.82 -2.43 4.52
N LEU A 45 1.03 -3.09 3.38
CA LEU A 45 0.00 -3.21 2.34
C LEU A 45 -1.26 -3.92 2.84
N ASN A 46 -1.12 -4.98 3.64
CA ASN A 46 -2.28 -5.71 4.17
C ASN A 46 -3.12 -4.83 5.09
N LYS A 47 -2.47 -4.01 5.94
CA LYS A 47 -3.17 -3.08 6.81
C LYS A 47 -3.89 -1.98 6.02
N MET A 48 -3.24 -1.45 4.98
CA MET A 48 -3.86 -0.45 4.10
C MET A 48 -5.10 -1.01 3.40
N LEU A 49 -5.04 -2.25 2.90
CA LEU A 49 -6.19 -2.90 2.27
C LEU A 49 -7.35 -3.06 3.27
N GLU A 50 -7.07 -3.49 4.50
CA GLU A 50 -8.08 -3.60 5.56
C GLU A 50 -8.78 -2.24 5.84
N VAL A 51 -8.00 -1.16 5.92
CA VAL A 51 -8.51 0.18 6.23
C VAL A 51 -9.28 0.79 5.05
N ALA A 52 -8.85 0.52 3.81
CA ALA A 52 -9.49 1.00 2.59
C ALA A 52 -10.82 0.30 2.29
N TRP A 53 -10.99 -0.94 2.78
CA TRP A 53 -12.22 -1.72 2.58
C TRP A 53 -13.32 -1.41 3.62
N LYS A 54 -12.92 -0.86 4.77
CA LYS A 54 -13.82 -0.29 5.77
C LYS A 54 -14.21 1.14 5.40
#